data_AF-A0A2K2TVT7-F1
#
_entry.id   AF-A0A2K2TVT7-F1
#
_cell.length_a   1.000
_cell.length_b   1.000
_cell.length_c   1.000
_cell.angle_alpha   90.00
_cell.angle_beta   90.00
_cell.angle_gamma   90.00
#
_symmetry.space_group_name_H-M   'P 1'
#
loop_
_entity.id
_entity.type
_entity.pdbx_description
1 polymer ?
#
loop_
_entity_poly.entity_id
_entity_poly.type
_entity_poly.pdbx_seq_one_letter_code
_entity_poly.pdbx_strand_id
1 'polypeptide(L)' 'MKSRADALIEKVDDFRLWEDRESFLAFRQEVFGLYDALTEAEQRGVDESMVMEHIAMIYSCYVDG' A
#
# COMPACT_ATOMS: atom_id res chain seq x y z
N MET A 1 11.07 -10.60 15.37
CA MET A 1 11.32 -10.60 13.92
C MET A 1 10.06 -10.01 13.30
N LYS A 2 10.13 -8.84 12.64
CA LYS A 2 8.93 -8.23 12.02
C LYS A 2 8.45 -9.12 10.88
N SER A 3 7.14 -9.28 10.72
CA SER A 3 6.57 -10.04 9.61
C SER A 3 6.68 -9.23 8.31
N ARG A 4 6.51 -9.90 7.15
CA ARG A 4 6.49 -9.19 5.86
C ARG A 4 5.26 -8.28 5.73
N ALA A 5 4.14 -8.67 6.35
CA ALA A 5 2.95 -7.84 6.45
C ALA A 5 3.23 -6.55 7.24
N ASP A 6 3.84 -6.66 8.43
CA ASP A 6 4.19 -5.48 9.25
C ASP A 6 5.12 -4.52 8.50
N ALA A 7 6.09 -5.07 7.74
CA ALA A 7 7.02 -4.26 6.96
C ALA A 7 6.33 -3.52 5.79
N LEU A 8 5.31 -4.14 5.16
CA LEU A 8 4.51 -3.49 4.13
C LEU A 8 3.68 -2.35 4.74
N ILE A 9 3.00 -2.62 5.86
CA ILE A 9 2.18 -1.62 6.56
C ILE A 9 3.03 -0.41 6.96
N GLU A 10 4.19 -0.63 7.59
CA GLU A 10 5.12 0.43 7.97
C GLU A 10 5.61 1.24 6.74
N LYS A 11 5.87 0.56 5.63
CA LYS A 11 6.26 1.23 4.37
C LYS A 11 5.15 2.14 3.83
N VAL A 12 3.88 1.77 3.97
CA VAL A 12 2.73 2.63 3.65
C VAL A 12 2.67 3.81 4.60
N ASP A 13 2.77 3.57 5.92
CA ASP A 13 2.73 4.61 6.94
C ASP A 13 3.87 5.63 6.81
N ASP A 14 5.03 5.22 6.27
CA ASP A 14 6.19 6.08 6.06
C ASP A 14 6.17 6.86 4.74
N PHE A 15 5.28 6.53 3.81
CA PHE A 15 5.17 7.27 2.57
C PHE A 15 4.64 8.70 2.83
N ARG A 16 5.26 9.70 2.21
CA ARG A 16 4.95 11.13 2.42
C ARG A 16 4.53 11.88 1.16
N LEU A 17 4.75 11.29 -0.01
CA LEU A 17 4.52 11.93 -1.32
C LEU A 17 3.14 11.59 -1.88
N TRP A 18 2.11 11.60 -1.03
CA TRP A 18 0.73 11.23 -1.39
C TRP A 18 0.10 12.14 -2.44
N GLU A 19 0.48 13.42 -2.45
CA GLU A 19 -0.03 14.46 -3.36
C GLU A 19 0.76 14.56 -4.68
N ASP A 20 1.92 13.90 -4.77
CA ASP A 20 2.69 13.81 -6.00
C ASP A 20 2.24 12.59 -6.81
N ARG A 21 1.50 12.83 -7.90
CA ARG A 21 0.88 11.77 -8.69
C ARG A 21 1.87 10.72 -9.19
N GLU A 22 3.02 11.15 -9.71
CA GLU A 22 4.00 10.22 -10.28
C GLU A 22 4.62 9.34 -9.19
N SER A 23 5.05 9.95 -8.08
CA SER A 23 5.60 9.24 -6.93
C SER A 23 4.60 8.28 -6.31
N PHE A 24 3.34 8.72 -6.14
CA PHE A 24 2.27 7.88 -5.61
C PHE A 24 1.97 6.67 -6.52
N LEU A 25 1.87 6.87 -7.84
CA LEU A 25 1.59 5.76 -8.76
C LEU A 25 2.72 4.73 -8.78
N ALA A 26 3.97 5.18 -8.75
CA ALA A 26 5.13 4.30 -8.62
C ALA A 26 5.11 3.52 -7.29
N PHE A 27 4.85 4.23 -6.18
CA PHE A 27 4.73 3.63 -4.86
C PHE A 27 3.60 2.59 -4.79
N ARG A 28 2.43 2.92 -5.34
CA ARG A 28 1.29 2.00 -5.44
C ARG A 28 1.69 0.72 -6.17
N GLN A 29 2.35 0.82 -7.33
CA GLN A 29 2.79 -0.36 -8.07
C GLN A 29 3.74 -1.23 -7.24
N GLU A 30 4.66 -0.61 -6.49
CA GLU A 30 5.55 -1.33 -5.58
C GLU A 30 4.78 -2.06 -4.47
N VAL A 31 3.82 -1.39 -3.82
CA VAL A 31 3.03 -1.99 -2.73
C VAL A 31 2.21 -3.18 -3.24
N PHE A 32 1.57 -3.07 -4.41
CA PHE A 32 0.83 -4.20 -4.99
C PHE A 32 1.76 -5.40 -5.28
N GLY A 33 2.97 -5.15 -5.81
CA GLY A 33 3.94 -6.22 -6.03
C GLY A 33 4.41 -6.89 -4.73
N LEU A 34 4.58 -6.11 -3.65
CA LEU A 34 4.91 -6.65 -2.33
C LEU A 34 3.74 -7.44 -1.74
N TYR A 35 2.52 -6.94 -1.86
CA TYR A 35 1.29 -7.58 -1.39
C TYR A 35 1.05 -8.92 -2.09
N ASP A 36 1.21 -8.98 -3.42
CA ASP A 36 1.03 -10.20 -4.21
C ASP A 36 2.08 -11.29 -3.87
N ALA A 37 3.23 -10.90 -3.29
CA ALA A 37 4.28 -11.82 -2.85
C ALA A 37 4.07 -12.35 -1.41
N LEU A 38 3.06 -11.86 -0.70
CA LEU A 38 2.69 -12.34 0.63
C LEU A 38 1.90 -13.66 0.54
N THR A 39 1.92 -14.42 1.62
CA THR A 39 0.97 -15.54 1.80
C THR A 39 -0.41 -15.00 2.13
N GLU A 40 -1.48 -15.80 1.93
CA GLU A 40 -2.86 -15.42 2.28
C GLU A 40 -3.00 -14.97 3.75
N ALA A 41 -2.26 -15.61 4.67
CA ALA A 41 -2.29 -15.25 6.09
C ALA A 41 -1.65 -13.87 6.35
N GLU A 42 -0.60 -13.52 5.61
CA GLU A 42 0.04 -12.20 5.69
C GLU A 42 -0.80 -11.14 4.98
N GLN A 43 -1.39 -11.46 3.82
CA GLN A 43 -2.32 -10.57 3.11
C GLN A 43 -3.49 -10.18 4.01
N ARG A 44 -4.08 -11.13 4.73
CA ARG A 44 -5.14 -10.84 5.70
C ARG A 44 -4.69 -9.81 6.76
N GLY A 45 -3.46 -9.91 7.26
CA GLY A 45 -2.93 -8.94 8.21
C GLY A 45 -2.80 -7.54 7.61
N VAL A 46 -2.44 -7.45 6.33
CA VAL A 46 -2.41 -6.18 5.59
C VAL A 46 -3.82 -5.66 5.34
N ASP A 47 -4.77 -6.50 4.94
CA ASP A 47 -6.18 -6.11 4.71
C ASP A 47 -6.83 -5.59 6.00
N GLU A 48 -6.61 -6.27 7.13
CA GLU A 48 -7.12 -5.86 8.44
C GLU A 48 -6.58 -4.48 8.88
N SER A 49 -5.41 -4.06 8.38
CA SER A 49 -4.82 -2.74 8.66
C SER A 49 -5.40 -1.60 7.79
N MET A 50 -6.21 -1.93 6.78
CA MET A 50 -6.85 -0.99 5.86
C MET A 50 -5.90 -0.15 4.97
N VAL A 51 -4.62 -0.51 4.89
CA VAL A 51 -3.65 0.24 4.07
C VAL A 51 -3.93 0.12 2.56
N MET A 52 -4.50 -1.00 2.11
CA MET A 52 -4.86 -1.20 0.70
C MET A 52 -6.06 -0.33 0.31
N GLU A 53 -7.04 -0.20 1.20
CA GLU A 53 -8.18 0.71 1.06
C GLU A 53 -7.73 2.16 1.06
N HIS A 54 -6.78 2.53 1.92
CA HIS A 54 -6.20 3.88 1.92
C HIS A 54 -5.55 4.20 0.57
N ILE A 55 -4.73 3.29 0.03
CA ILE A 55 -4.11 3.44 -1.30
C ILE A 55 -5.19 3.56 -2.39
N ALA A 56 -6.26 2.76 -2.33
CA ALA A 56 -7.36 2.84 -3.28
C ALA A 56 -8.09 4.19 -3.23
N MET A 57 -8.33 4.72 -2.02
CA MET A 57 -8.94 6.03 -1.82
C MET A 57 -8.08 7.14 -2.44
N ILE A 58 -6.78 7.18 -2.15
CA ILE A 58 -5.88 8.18 -2.76
C ILE A 58 -5.83 8.04 -4.29
N TYR A 59 -5.82 6.81 -4.82
CA TYR A 59 -5.85 6.58 -6.25
C TYR A 59 -7.11 7.15 -6.94
N SER A 60 -8.28 7.09 -6.28
CA SER A 60 -9.51 7.69 -6.84
C SER A 60 -9.37 9.20 -7.09
N CYS A 61 -8.62 9.93 -6.25
CA CYS A 61 -8.33 11.35 -6.45
C CYS A 61 -7.55 11.65 -7.74
N TYR A 62 -6.88 10.65 -8.34
CA TYR A 62 -6.09 10.80 -9.57
C TYR A 62 -6.74 10.25 -10.84
N VAL A 63 -7.83 9.49 -10.70
CA VAL A 63 -8.55 8.86 -11.83
C VAL A 63 -9.84 9.60 -12.15
N ASP A 64 -10.49 10.17 -11.13
CA ASP A 64 -11.76 10.90 -11.29
C ASP A 64 -11.55 12.40 -11.66
N GLY A 65 -10.34 12.79 -12.06
CA GLY A 65 -9.94 14.16 -12.41
C GLY A 65 -9.72 14.40 -13.90
#